data_AF-A0A1N7GNQ4-F1
#
_entry.id   AF-A0A1N7GNQ4-F1
#
_cell.length_a   1.000
_cell.length_b   1.000
_cell.length_c   1.000
_cell.angle_alpha   90.00
_cell.angle_beta   90.00
_cell.angle_gamma   90.00
#
_symmetry.space_group_name_H-M   'P 1'
#
loop_
_entity.id
_entity.type
_entity.pdbx_description
1 polymer ?
#
loop_
_entity_poly.entity_id
_entity_poly.type
_entity_poly.pdbx_seq_one_letter_code
_entity_poly.pdbx_strand_id
1 'polypeptide(L)'
;MRDYWLATLRWSFTQVPLLGEPLVRAHVHRALVSATLEAFPLVGDPRERRASALEQAAIYAAATSWMDDHASLPVTADDAARAAGTSAAGLRRAFAANGHLASTPEEYLAQARVSAAHADLVAADPTRTTLAEIALRWGFADLAGFASIYRAAYGTDPRATLER
;
A
#
# COMPACT_ATOMS: atom_id res chain seq x y z
N MET A 1 38.85 -15.12 0.75
CA MET A 1 38.35 -13.82 0.26
C MET A 1 37.91 -12.89 1.39
N ARG A 2 37.04 -13.33 2.32
CA ARG A 2 36.61 -12.53 3.49
C ARG A 2 37.76 -12.05 4.37
N ASP A 3 38.70 -12.94 4.70
CA ASP A 3 39.80 -12.61 5.62
C ASP A 3 40.85 -11.69 4.99
N TYR A 4 41.04 -11.79 3.67
CA TYR A 4 41.88 -10.86 2.91
C TYR A 4 41.28 -9.45 2.92
N TRP A 5 39.97 -9.34 2.67
CA TRP A 5 39.25 -8.06 2.71
C TRP A 5 39.28 -7.39 4.09
N LEU A 6 39.06 -8.16 5.16
CA LEU A 6 39.12 -7.65 6.53
C LEU A 6 40.54 -7.22 6.93
N ALA A 7 41.57 -7.93 6.45
CA ALA A 7 42.96 -7.56 6.68
C ALA A 7 43.33 -6.25 5.96
N THR A 8 42.90 -6.07 4.70
CA THR A 8 43.15 -4.84 3.92
C THR A 8 42.44 -3.63 4.53
N LEU A 9 41.19 -3.77 4.96
CA LEU A 9 40.47 -2.70 5.66
C LEU A 9 41.18 -2.30 6.96
N ARG A 10 41.53 -3.27 7.80
CA ARG A 10 42.23 -3.03 9.05
C ARG A 10 43.59 -2.33 8.82
N TRP A 11 44.31 -2.70 7.77
CA TRP A 11 45.56 -2.06 7.39
C TRP A 11 45.34 -0.60 6.93
N SER A 12 44.34 -0.33 6.08
CA SER A 12 44.04 1.04 5.61
C SER A 12 43.70 2.02 6.75
N PHE A 13 43.02 1.56 7.81
CA PHE A 13 42.73 2.39 8.99
C PHE A 13 43.97 2.77 9.82
N THR A 14 45.11 2.09 9.61
CA THR A 14 46.37 2.38 10.32
C THR A 14 47.32 3.31 9.56
N GLN A 15 47.06 3.57 8.27
CA GLN A 15 47.98 4.31 7.40
C GLN A 15 47.70 5.82 7.33
N VAL A 16 46.65 6.33 7.99
CA VAL A 16 46.27 7.76 7.93
C VAL A 16 46.42 8.41 9.31
N PRO A 17 47.34 9.39 9.51
CA PRO A 17 47.60 10.02 10.81
C PRO A 17 46.37 10.65 11.48
N LEU A 18 45.39 11.11 10.68
CA LEU A 18 44.12 11.69 11.14
C LEU A 18 43.20 10.69 11.89
N LEU A 19 43.44 9.37 11.76
CA LEU A 19 42.66 8.30 12.41
C LEU A 19 43.23 7.87 13.77
N GLY A 20 44.30 8.52 14.23
CA GLY A 20 44.83 8.35 15.59
C GLY A 20 43.85 8.85 16.66
N GLU A 21 43.14 9.95 16.36
CA GLU A 21 42.15 10.57 17.23
C GLU A 21 40.88 9.70 17.36
N PRO A 22 40.49 9.26 18.57
CA PRO A 22 39.38 8.32 18.76
C PRO A 22 38.05 8.78 18.15
N LEU A 23 37.76 10.08 18.20
CA LEU A 23 36.53 10.66 17.68
C LEU A 23 36.48 10.67 16.15
N VAL A 24 37.59 11.05 15.50
CA VAL A 24 37.70 11.07 14.03
C VAL A 24 37.59 9.64 13.49
N ARG A 25 38.23 8.68 14.15
CA ARG A 25 38.14 7.25 13.80
C ARG A 25 36.71 6.72 13.91
N ALA A 26 35.98 7.06 14.98
CA ALA A 26 34.58 6.65 15.15
C ALA A 26 33.67 7.25 14.06
N HIS A 27 33.88 8.52 13.71
CA HIS A 27 33.11 9.19 12.67
C HIS A 27 33.34 8.57 11.29
N VAL A 28 34.61 8.36 10.91
CA VAL A 28 34.97 7.74 9.63
C VAL A 28 34.46 6.30 9.55
N HIS A 29 34.57 5.53 10.63
CA HIS A 29 34.02 4.18 10.70
C HIS A 29 32.50 4.17 10.47
N ARG A 30 31.77 5.07 11.12
CA ARG A 30 30.30 5.18 10.94
C ARG A 30 29.93 5.57 9.51
N ALA A 31 30.65 6.52 8.91
CA ALA A 31 30.43 6.93 7.53
C ALA A 31 30.67 5.77 6.55
N LEU A 32 31.74 5.00 6.75
CA LEU A 32 32.05 3.84 5.92
C LEU A 32 31.05 2.70 6.08
N VAL A 33 30.57 2.44 7.30
CA VAL A 33 29.49 1.47 7.54
C VAL A 33 28.22 1.90 6.79
N SER A 34 27.82 3.16 6.92
CA SER A 34 26.63 3.70 6.21
C SER A 34 26.79 3.59 4.70
N ALA A 35 27.92 4.03 4.15
CA ALA A 35 28.20 3.95 2.72
C ALA A 35 28.24 2.50 2.20
N THR A 36 28.72 1.55 3.01
CA THR A 36 28.72 0.13 2.64
C THR A 36 27.29 -0.44 2.60
N LEU A 37 26.45 -0.08 3.58
CA LEU A 37 25.04 -0.47 3.62
C LEU A 37 24.23 0.14 2.47
N GLU A 38 24.60 1.35 2.04
CA GLU A 38 23.95 2.02 0.90
C GLU A 38 24.43 1.47 -0.45
N ALA A 39 25.72 1.16 -0.59
CA ALA A 39 26.31 0.74 -1.87
C ALA A 39 26.16 -0.76 -2.16
N PHE A 40 26.07 -1.62 -1.14
CA PHE A 40 26.04 -3.07 -1.31
C PHE A 40 24.85 -3.72 -0.61
N PRO A 41 24.04 -4.53 -1.32
CA PRO A 41 22.95 -5.27 -0.71
C PRO A 41 23.50 -6.38 0.20
N LEU A 42 22.97 -6.50 1.43
CA LEU A 42 23.30 -7.64 2.30
C LEU A 42 22.69 -8.93 1.78
N VAL A 43 23.50 -9.99 1.75
CA VAL A 43 23.06 -11.35 1.42
C VAL A 43 22.15 -11.86 2.53
N GLY A 44 20.88 -12.13 2.21
CA GLY A 44 19.89 -12.69 3.15
C GLY A 44 18.94 -11.69 3.80
N ASP A 45 18.97 -10.41 3.40
CA ASP A 45 17.99 -9.43 3.85
C ASP A 45 16.61 -9.70 3.21
N PRO A 46 15.54 -9.96 3.99
CA PRO A 46 14.20 -10.09 3.44
C PRO A 46 13.82 -8.81 2.69
N ARG A 47 13.23 -8.97 1.51
CA ARG A 47 12.81 -7.88 0.61
C ARG A 47 11.76 -6.94 1.23
N GLU A 48 12.14 -6.12 2.18
CA GLU A 48 11.44 -4.88 2.50
C GLU A 48 12.42 -3.71 2.40
N ARG A 49 13.10 -3.61 1.24
CA ARG A 49 13.46 -2.27 0.76
C ARG A 49 12.17 -1.47 0.79
N ARG A 50 12.11 -0.42 1.62
CA ARG A 50 11.09 0.62 1.48
C ARG A 50 11.09 0.99 0.00
N ALA A 51 10.04 0.61 -0.71
CA ALA A 51 9.83 1.02 -2.08
C ALA A 51 10.06 2.54 -2.12
N SER A 52 10.86 3.00 -3.07
CA SER A 52 11.03 4.44 -3.33
C SER A 52 9.67 5.09 -3.53
N ALA A 53 9.56 6.42 -3.38
CA ALA A 53 8.29 7.12 -3.57
C ALA A 53 7.65 6.80 -4.94
N LEU A 54 8.47 6.66 -5.99
CA LEU A 54 8.03 6.28 -7.33
C LEU A 54 7.49 4.83 -7.39
N GLU A 55 8.16 3.89 -6.74
CA GLU A 55 7.69 2.49 -6.66
C GLU A 55 6.41 2.38 -5.83
N GLN A 56 6.26 3.15 -4.74
CA GLN A 56 5.03 3.20 -3.96
C GLN A 56 3.86 3.77 -4.77
N ALA A 57 4.09 4.83 -5.54
CA ALA A 57 3.09 5.39 -6.43
C ALA A 57 2.69 4.39 -7.53
N ALA A 58 3.65 3.65 -8.11
CA ALA A 58 3.38 2.61 -9.10
C ALA A 58 2.58 1.44 -8.51
N ILE A 59 2.94 0.96 -7.31
CA ILE A 59 2.19 -0.08 -6.58
C ILE A 59 0.76 0.40 -6.30
N TYR A 60 0.60 1.63 -5.83
CA TYR A 60 -0.72 2.21 -5.56
C TYR A 60 -1.56 2.25 -6.84
N ALA A 61 -1.04 2.82 -7.93
CA ALA A 61 -1.75 2.93 -9.19
C ALA A 61 -2.13 1.56 -9.79
N ALA A 62 -1.22 0.58 -9.74
CA ALA A 62 -1.49 -0.77 -10.22
C ALA A 62 -2.58 -1.46 -9.38
N ALA A 63 -2.52 -1.32 -8.05
CA ALA A 63 -3.50 -1.92 -7.16
C ALA A 63 -4.88 -1.27 -7.30
N THR A 64 -4.97 0.06 -7.37
CA THR A 64 -6.26 0.76 -7.52
C THR A 64 -6.91 0.43 -8.87
N SER A 65 -6.14 0.44 -9.96
CA SER A 65 -6.65 0.03 -11.28
C SER A 65 -7.18 -1.39 -11.25
N TRP A 66 -6.43 -2.32 -10.64
CA TRP A 66 -6.87 -3.71 -10.53
C TRP A 66 -8.13 -3.85 -9.66
N MET A 67 -8.21 -3.12 -8.53
CA MET A 67 -9.38 -3.13 -7.66
C MET A 67 -10.62 -2.59 -8.36
N ASP A 68 -10.50 -1.50 -9.12
CA ASP A 68 -11.61 -0.92 -9.88
C ASP A 68 -12.17 -1.90 -10.90
N ASP A 69 -11.28 -2.60 -11.64
CA ASP A 69 -11.66 -3.60 -12.64
C ASP A 69 -12.32 -4.85 -12.02
N HIS A 70 -12.01 -5.17 -10.75
CA HIS A 70 -12.41 -6.41 -10.09
C HIS A 70 -13.37 -6.20 -8.90
N ALA A 71 -13.89 -4.99 -8.69
CA ALA A 71 -14.69 -4.65 -7.50
C ALA A 71 -15.96 -5.50 -7.34
N SER A 72 -16.52 -6.00 -8.46
CA SER A 72 -17.70 -6.87 -8.51
C SER A 72 -17.42 -8.33 -8.14
N LEU A 73 -16.15 -8.72 -8.02
CA LEU A 73 -15.71 -10.07 -7.70
C LEU A 73 -15.39 -10.20 -6.20
N PRO A 74 -15.37 -11.44 -5.66
CA PRO A 74 -15.01 -11.70 -4.26
C PRO A 74 -13.48 -11.59 -4.03
N VAL A 75 -12.90 -10.47 -4.46
CA VAL A 75 -11.48 -10.14 -4.31
C VAL A 75 -11.19 -9.47 -2.98
N THR A 76 -9.94 -9.62 -2.53
CA THR A 76 -9.42 -9.06 -1.28
C THR A 76 -8.26 -8.09 -1.53
N ALA A 77 -7.87 -7.34 -0.50
CA ALA A 77 -6.66 -6.51 -0.53
C ALA A 77 -5.39 -7.33 -0.80
N ASP A 78 -5.34 -8.58 -0.34
CA ASP A 78 -4.21 -9.48 -0.60
C ASP A 78 -4.13 -9.89 -2.08
N ASP A 79 -5.28 -10.01 -2.76
CA ASP A 79 -5.32 -10.28 -4.19
C ASP A 79 -4.83 -9.08 -5.00
N ALA A 80 -5.21 -7.87 -4.60
CA ALA A 80 -4.70 -6.64 -5.19
C ALA A 80 -3.19 -6.48 -4.95
N ALA A 81 -2.69 -6.84 -3.77
CA ALA A 81 -1.27 -6.81 -3.48
C ALA A 81 -0.50 -7.75 -4.41
N ARG A 82 -1.01 -8.96 -4.63
CA ARG A 82 -0.44 -9.95 -5.55
C ARG A 82 -0.47 -9.47 -6.99
N ALA A 83 -1.58 -8.88 -7.43
CA ALA A 83 -1.72 -8.31 -8.77
C ALA A 83 -0.74 -7.14 -9.01
N ALA A 84 -0.51 -6.31 -7.97
CA ALA A 84 0.47 -5.22 -8.00
C ALA A 84 1.93 -5.67 -7.76
N GLY A 85 2.19 -6.98 -7.61
CA GLY A 85 3.54 -7.53 -7.44
C GLY A 85 4.18 -7.20 -6.08
N THR A 86 3.38 -6.97 -5.03
CA THR A 86 3.86 -6.58 -3.71
C THR A 86 3.28 -7.46 -2.58
N SER A 87 3.80 -7.30 -1.36
CA SER A 87 3.22 -7.91 -0.17
C SER A 87 2.05 -7.09 0.37
N ALA A 88 1.18 -7.68 1.20
CA ALA A 88 0.11 -6.94 1.89
C ALA A 88 0.63 -5.76 2.73
N ALA A 89 1.83 -5.90 3.31
CA ALA A 89 2.50 -4.81 4.03
C ALA A 89 3.00 -3.72 3.08
N GLY A 90 3.56 -4.11 1.92
CA GLY A 90 3.97 -3.18 0.87
C GLY A 90 2.80 -2.40 0.29
N LEU A 91 1.67 -3.06 0.07
CA LEU A 91 0.44 -2.42 -0.40
C LEU A 91 -0.09 -1.41 0.62
N ARG A 92 -0.19 -1.79 1.91
CA ARG A 92 -0.62 -0.88 2.98
C ARG A 92 0.29 0.35 3.09
N ARG A 93 1.61 0.19 2.92
CA ARG A 93 2.55 1.32 2.85
C ARG A 93 2.29 2.22 1.64
N ALA A 94 2.03 1.64 0.47
CA ALA A 94 1.73 2.41 -0.74
C ALA A 94 0.45 3.25 -0.59
N PHE A 95 -0.60 2.67 0.00
CA PHE A 95 -1.84 3.39 0.36
C PHE A 95 -1.59 4.49 1.40
N ALA A 96 -0.85 4.21 2.47
CA ALA A 96 -0.53 5.23 3.47
C ALA A 96 0.27 6.42 2.90
N ALA A 97 1.08 6.19 1.85
CA ALA A 97 1.91 7.22 1.23
C ALA A 97 1.21 8.00 0.10
N ASN A 98 0.27 7.39 -0.61
CA ASN A 98 -0.33 7.96 -1.85
C ASN A 98 -1.87 8.05 -1.80
N GLY A 99 -2.51 7.47 -0.80
CA GLY A 99 -3.96 7.38 -0.66
C GLY A 99 -4.57 8.70 -0.21
N HIS A 100 -4.89 9.58 -1.16
CA HIS A 100 -5.59 10.83 -0.87
C HIS A 100 -7.09 10.63 -0.57
N LEU A 101 -7.68 9.58 -1.16
CA LEU A 101 -9.11 9.26 -1.06
C LEU A 101 -9.41 8.18 -0.01
N ALA A 102 -8.50 7.23 0.15
CA ALA A 102 -8.58 6.14 1.12
C ALA A 102 -7.17 5.82 1.61
N SER A 103 -6.99 5.75 2.93
CA SER A 103 -5.68 5.51 3.54
C SER A 103 -5.34 4.02 3.62
N THR A 104 -6.33 3.15 3.40
CA THR A 104 -6.17 1.70 3.41
C THR A 104 -6.73 1.03 2.14
N PRO A 105 -6.17 -0.12 1.74
CA PRO A 105 -6.69 -0.92 0.63
C PRO A 105 -8.16 -1.32 0.80
N GLU A 106 -8.57 -1.65 2.02
CA GLU A 106 -9.92 -2.11 2.35
C GLU A 106 -10.95 -0.98 2.21
N GLU A 107 -10.62 0.23 2.69
CA GLU A 107 -11.44 1.42 2.50
C GLU A 107 -11.60 1.75 1.01
N TYR A 108 -10.53 1.66 0.22
CA TYR A 108 -10.59 1.91 -1.22
C TYR A 108 -11.52 0.93 -1.92
N LEU A 109 -11.39 -0.37 -1.64
CA LEU A 109 -12.24 -1.39 -2.23
C LEU A 109 -13.72 -1.21 -1.82
N ALA A 110 -13.99 -0.83 -0.56
CA ALA A 110 -15.33 -0.49 -0.11
C ALA A 110 -15.89 0.73 -0.86
N GLN A 111 -15.07 1.76 -1.09
CA GLN A 111 -15.47 2.95 -1.83
C GLN A 111 -15.76 2.65 -3.32
N ALA A 112 -14.94 1.83 -3.96
CA ALA A 112 -15.17 1.38 -5.33
C ALA A 112 -16.50 0.60 -5.44
N ARG A 113 -16.77 -0.29 -4.49
CA ARG A 113 -18.03 -1.06 -4.42
C ARG A 113 -19.25 -0.17 -4.14
N VAL A 114 -19.13 0.81 -3.25
CA VAL A 114 -20.20 1.80 -3.00
C VAL A 114 -20.48 2.65 -4.25
N SER A 115 -19.43 3.01 -5.00
CA SER A 115 -19.58 3.75 -6.25
C SER A 115 -20.33 2.98 -7.32
N ALA A 116 -20.00 1.70 -7.48
CA ALA A 116 -20.71 0.84 -8.40
C ALA A 116 -22.15 0.54 -7.93
N ALA A 117 -22.36 0.36 -6.62
CA ALA A 117 -23.70 0.24 -6.03
C ALA A 117 -24.56 1.50 -6.27
N HIS A 118 -23.98 2.69 -6.23
CA HIS A 118 -24.68 3.93 -6.56
C HIS A 118 -25.18 3.94 -8.01
N ALA A 119 -24.33 3.56 -8.97
CA ALA A 119 -24.72 3.47 -10.37
C ALA A 119 -25.91 2.50 -10.56
N ASP A 120 -25.89 1.38 -9.85
CA ASP A 120 -26.98 0.41 -9.87
C ASP A 120 -28.26 0.92 -9.20
N LEU A 121 -28.15 1.66 -8.08
CA LEU A 121 -29.30 2.26 -7.41
C LEU A 121 -30.01 3.28 -8.32
N VAL A 122 -29.23 4.09 -9.05
CA VAL A 122 -29.77 5.08 -10.00
C VAL A 122 -30.42 4.42 -11.21
N ALA A 123 -29.92 3.26 -11.66
CA ALA A 123 -30.45 2.54 -12.81
C ALA A 123 -31.61 1.57 -12.46
N ALA A 124 -31.81 1.28 -11.18
CA ALA A 124 -32.77 0.29 -10.72
C ALA A 124 -34.21 0.80 -10.73
N ASP A 125 -35.14 -0.13 -10.94
CA ASP A 125 -36.58 0.10 -10.74
C ASP A 125 -36.93 -0.23 -9.27
N PRO A 126 -37.41 0.74 -8.46
CA PRO A 126 -37.73 0.54 -7.05
C PRO A 126 -38.87 -0.46 -6.82
N THR A 127 -39.68 -0.77 -7.84
CA THR A 127 -40.74 -1.79 -7.75
C THR A 127 -40.24 -3.22 -7.92
N ARG A 128 -39.02 -3.40 -8.44
CA ARG A 128 -38.45 -4.71 -8.79
C ARG A 128 -37.17 -5.06 -8.05
N THR A 129 -36.45 -4.05 -7.58
CA THR A 129 -35.15 -4.23 -6.93
C THR A 129 -35.17 -3.60 -5.56
N THR A 130 -34.66 -4.32 -4.58
CA THR A 130 -34.54 -3.82 -3.21
C THR A 130 -33.13 -3.29 -2.95
N LEU A 131 -33.05 -2.34 -2.02
CA LEU A 131 -31.77 -1.84 -1.52
C LEU A 131 -30.87 -2.97 -0.98
N ALA A 132 -31.46 -3.97 -0.30
CA ALA A 132 -30.73 -5.09 0.28
C ALA A 132 -30.09 -5.98 -0.80
N GLU A 133 -30.79 -6.24 -1.91
CA GLU A 133 -30.24 -7.01 -3.03
C GLU A 133 -29.03 -6.32 -3.66
N ILE A 134 -29.09 -4.99 -3.86
CA ILE A 134 -27.98 -4.22 -4.41
C ILE A 134 -26.79 -4.22 -3.44
N ALA A 135 -27.04 -3.98 -2.14
CA ALA A 135 -25.98 -4.01 -1.13
C ALA A 135 -25.28 -5.38 -1.07
N LEU A 136 -26.05 -6.47 -1.05
CA LEU A 136 -25.52 -7.83 -1.04
C LEU A 136 -24.72 -8.16 -2.31
N ARG A 137 -25.19 -7.73 -3.49
CA ARG A 137 -24.48 -7.93 -4.77
C ARG A 137 -23.08 -7.31 -4.74
N TRP A 138 -22.92 -6.16 -4.09
CA TRP A 138 -21.62 -5.49 -3.95
C TRP A 138 -20.84 -5.91 -2.71
N GLY A 139 -21.25 -6.98 -2.02
CA GLY A 139 -20.49 -7.57 -0.92
C GLY A 139 -20.74 -6.94 0.45
N PHE A 140 -21.79 -6.15 0.61
CA PHE A 140 -22.19 -5.60 1.91
C PHE A 140 -23.22 -6.52 2.59
N ALA A 141 -22.76 -7.27 3.60
CA ALA A 141 -23.64 -8.14 4.40
C ALA A 141 -24.52 -7.35 5.38
N ASP A 142 -24.04 -6.21 5.88
CA ASP A 142 -24.78 -5.33 6.78
C ASP A 142 -25.27 -4.08 6.04
N LEU A 143 -26.58 -3.88 6.05
CA LEU A 143 -27.24 -2.74 5.43
C LEU A 143 -26.96 -1.42 6.16
N ALA A 144 -26.76 -1.46 7.48
CA ALA A 144 -26.40 -0.28 8.26
C ALA A 144 -24.99 0.19 7.91
N GLY A 145 -24.02 -0.74 7.82
CA GLY A 145 -22.68 -0.48 7.33
C GLY A 145 -22.67 0.09 5.91
N PHE A 146 -23.41 -0.52 4.98
CA PHE A 146 -23.56 0.00 3.61
C PHE A 146 -24.10 1.43 3.60
N ALA A 147 -25.21 1.69 4.31
CA ALA A 147 -25.82 3.02 4.36
C ALA A 147 -24.91 4.07 5.01
N SER A 148 -24.08 3.67 5.98
CA SER A 148 -23.08 4.55 6.60
C SER A 148 -22.01 4.99 5.60
N ILE A 149 -21.38 4.03 4.91
CA ILE A 149 -20.33 4.32 3.91
C ILE A 149 -20.93 5.10 2.74
N TYR A 150 -22.11 4.71 2.27
CA TYR A 150 -22.82 5.40 1.20
C TYR A 150 -23.11 6.87 1.54
N ARG A 151 -23.62 7.16 2.74
CA ARG A 151 -23.87 8.53 3.20
C ARG A 151 -22.59 9.34 3.33
N ALA A 152 -21.50 8.72 3.80
CA ALA A 152 -20.20 9.37 3.85
C ALA A 152 -19.70 9.77 2.45
N ALA A 153 -19.97 8.95 1.43
CA ALA A 153 -19.58 9.21 0.05
C ALA A 153 -20.49 10.22 -0.68
N TYR A 154 -21.82 10.13 -0.52
CA TYR A 154 -22.79 10.84 -1.36
C TYR A 154 -23.67 11.87 -0.62
N GLY A 155 -23.55 11.96 0.71
CA GLY A 155 -24.34 12.89 1.52
C GLY A 155 -25.86 12.63 1.54
N THR A 156 -26.32 11.53 0.93
CA THR A 156 -27.75 11.17 0.81
C THR A 156 -27.96 9.71 1.21
N ASP A 157 -29.18 9.37 1.63
CA ASP A 157 -29.52 7.99 1.97
C ASP A 157 -29.67 7.13 0.69
N PRO A 158 -29.16 5.89 0.68
CA PRO A 158 -29.25 5.07 -0.51
C PRO A 158 -30.69 4.65 -0.85
N ARG A 159 -31.63 4.57 0.10
CA ARG A 159 -33.06 4.39 -0.23
C ARG A 159 -33.60 5.57 -1.01
N ALA A 160 -33.28 6.78 -0.56
CA ALA A 160 -33.72 8.00 -1.25
C ALA A 160 -33.11 8.12 -2.66
N THR A 161 -32.00 7.43 -2.94
CA THR A 161 -31.45 7.36 -4.30
C THR A 161 -32.22 6.35 -5.15
N LEU A 162 -32.60 5.20 -4.59
CA LEU A 162 -33.40 4.18 -5.28
C LEU A 162 -34.84 4.64 -5.59
N GLU A 163 -35.40 5.48 -4.74
CA GLU A 163 -36.78 5.99 -4.87
C GLU A 163 -36.90 7.22 -5.78
N ARG A 164 -35.79 7.71 -6.35
CA ARG A 164 -35.75 8.89 -7.22
C ARG A 164 -36.05 8.52 -8.67
#